data_AF-A0A0F9JC96-F1
#
_entry.id   AF-A0A0F9JC96-F1
#
_cell.length_a   1.000
_cell.length_b   1.000
_cell.length_c   1.000
_cell.angle_alpha   90.00
_cell.angle_beta   90.00
_cell.angle_gamma   90.00
#
_symmetry.space_group_name_H-M   'P 1'
#
loop_
_entity.id
_entity.type
_entity.pdbx_description
1 polymer ?
#
loop_
_entity_poly.entity_id
_entity_poly.type
_entity_poly.pdbx_seq_one_letter_code
_entity_poly.pdbx_strand_id
1 'polypeptide(L)'
;MLDAIATNNSGGSEPTTKFANMWWYDTASNDLKQRNEANTAWVLAARKDPSTAWTPYRQGTLIGTAATKGSASEAAEGVAEIATQAETDAGANDTRFITPLKLENKPPTGFAAGTRMLFQQTAAPTGWTKETVHNNKAIRLQTG
;
A
#
# COMPACT_ATOMS: atom_id res chain seq x y z
N MET A 1 -9.57 30.12 -45.53
CA MET A 1 -9.33 29.67 -44.15
C MET A 1 -8.03 28.90 -44.19
N LEU A 2 -7.03 29.22 -43.36
CA LEU A 2 -5.78 28.46 -43.35
C LEU A 2 -6.10 27.06 -42.83
N ASP A 3 -5.97 26.05 -43.68
CA ASP A 3 -5.97 24.66 -43.23
C ASP A 3 -4.83 24.52 -42.20
N ALA A 4 -5.17 24.04 -41.01
CA ALA A 4 -4.17 23.72 -40.01
C ALA A 4 -3.24 22.67 -40.61
N ILE A 5 -2.01 23.06 -40.97
CA ILE A 5 -1.00 22.11 -41.40
C ILE A 5 -0.82 21.14 -40.23
N ALA A 6 -1.16 19.86 -40.45
CA ALA A 6 -1.00 18.79 -39.46
C ALA A 6 0.49 18.50 -39.29
N THR A 7 1.23 19.47 -38.76
CA THR A 7 2.62 19.28 -38.36
C THR A 7 2.59 18.78 -36.94
N ASN A 8 3.04 17.54 -36.74
CA ASN A 8 3.28 17.04 -35.41
C ASN A 8 4.52 17.79 -34.89
N ASN A 9 4.33 18.78 -34.01
CA ASN A 9 5.45 19.48 -33.40
C ASN A 9 6.21 18.48 -32.51
N SER A 10 7.19 17.78 -33.08
CA SER A 10 7.85 16.64 -32.46
C SER A 10 9.25 16.41 -33.01
N GLY A 11 10.13 15.83 -32.21
CA GLY A 11 11.49 15.45 -32.64
C GLY A 11 12.40 15.08 -31.48
N GLY A 12 13.60 14.59 -31.78
CA GLY A 12 14.61 14.25 -30.75
C GLY A 12 15.44 15.46 -30.29
N SER A 13 15.21 16.63 -30.88
CA SER A 13 15.84 17.89 -30.52
C SER A 13 14.79 18.97 -30.53
N GLU A 14 14.88 19.89 -29.56
CA GLU A 14 13.87 20.94 -29.42
C GLU A 14 13.77 21.84 -30.66
N PRO A 15 12.59 22.40 -30.98
CA PRO A 15 12.40 23.27 -32.11
C PRO A 15 13.28 24.52 -32.02
N THR A 16 13.79 24.97 -33.16
CA THR A 16 14.58 26.20 -33.26
C THR A 16 13.72 27.45 -33.06
N THR A 17 12.46 27.41 -33.47
CA THR A 17 11.46 28.45 -33.23
C THR A 17 10.59 28.07 -32.04
N LYS A 18 10.55 28.92 -31.01
CA LYS A 18 9.83 28.68 -29.75
C LYS A 18 8.88 29.84 -29.44
N PHE A 19 7.69 29.53 -28.97
CA PHE A 19 6.71 30.49 -28.47
C PHE A 19 6.07 29.96 -27.20
N ALA A 20 5.62 30.88 -26.33
CA ALA A 20 4.98 30.55 -25.08
C ALA A 20 3.79 29.60 -25.31
N ASN A 21 3.58 28.65 -24.38
CA ASN A 21 2.47 27.70 -24.41
C ASN A 21 2.45 26.71 -25.58
N MET A 22 3.49 26.65 -26.42
CA MET A 22 3.57 25.64 -27.49
C MET A 22 3.61 24.22 -26.93
N TRP A 23 2.88 23.30 -27.57
CA TRP A 23 2.96 21.87 -27.32
C TRP A 23 4.05 21.24 -28.18
N TRP A 24 4.88 20.38 -27.60
CA TRP A 24 5.93 19.67 -28.32
C TRP A 24 6.15 18.26 -27.77
N TYR A 25 6.30 17.27 -28.65
CA TYR A 25 6.62 15.89 -28.27
C TYR A 25 8.11 15.59 -28.48
N ASP A 26 8.82 15.36 -27.38
CA ASP A 26 10.22 14.94 -27.39
C ASP A 26 10.32 13.44 -27.64
N THR A 27 10.79 13.05 -28.83
CA THR A 27 10.89 11.64 -29.21
C THR A 27 12.10 10.93 -28.57
N ALA A 28 13.06 11.67 -28.00
CA ALA A 28 14.22 11.08 -27.32
C ALA A 28 13.86 10.68 -25.89
N SER A 29 13.08 11.51 -25.19
CA SER A 29 12.63 11.23 -23.82
C SER A 29 11.21 10.67 -23.71
N ASN A 30 10.48 10.60 -24.84
CA ASN A 30 9.07 10.23 -24.92
C ASN A 30 8.15 11.13 -24.08
N ASP A 31 8.50 12.41 -23.92
CA ASP A 31 7.73 13.34 -23.09
C ASP A 31 6.97 14.35 -23.96
N LEU A 32 5.68 14.51 -23.70
CA LEU A 32 4.89 15.65 -24.13
C LEU A 32 5.17 16.83 -23.19
N LYS A 33 5.59 17.94 -23.80
CA LYS A 33 6.03 19.15 -23.10
C LYS A 33 5.23 20.34 -23.59
N GLN A 34 5.03 21.31 -22.71
CA GLN A 34 4.49 22.63 -23.05
C GLN A 34 5.51 23.71 -22.70
N ARG A 35 5.73 24.72 -23.55
CA ARG A 35 6.51 25.90 -23.13
C ARG A 35 5.76 26.66 -22.04
N ASN A 36 6.47 27.17 -21.04
CA ASN A 36 5.88 28.06 -20.05
C ASN A 36 5.46 29.41 -20.66
N GLU A 37 4.68 30.19 -19.92
CA GLU A 37 4.17 31.50 -20.37
C GLU A 37 5.29 32.50 -20.70
N ALA A 38 6.41 32.42 -19.99
CA ALA A 38 7.59 33.25 -20.25
C ALA A 38 8.42 32.79 -21.45
N ASN A 39 8.10 31.64 -22.07
CA ASN A 39 8.88 31.01 -23.13
C ASN A 39 10.36 30.73 -22.76
N THR A 40 10.65 30.55 -21.47
CA THR A 40 12.00 30.33 -20.95
C THR A 40 12.29 28.87 -20.63
N ALA A 41 11.26 28.06 -20.37
CA ALA A 41 11.41 26.68 -19.94
C ALA A 41 10.31 25.77 -20.52
N TRP A 42 10.56 24.46 -20.49
CA TRP A 42 9.58 23.43 -20.80
C TRP A 42 8.93 22.90 -19.51
N VAL A 43 7.62 22.78 -19.51
CA VAL A 43 6.80 22.11 -18.49
C VAL A 43 6.46 20.71 -19.00
N LEU A 44 6.72 19.69 -18.19
CA LEU A 44 6.39 18.30 -18.50
C LEU A 44 4.89 18.07 -18.29
N ALA A 45 4.19 17.52 -19.29
CA ALA A 45 2.75 17.24 -19.22
C ALA A 45 2.47 15.76 -19.05
N ALA A 46 3.03 14.91 -19.92
CA ALA A 46 2.91 13.45 -19.83
C ALA A 46 4.10 12.76 -20.49
N ARG A 47 4.41 11.53 -20.08
CA ARG A 47 5.34 10.63 -20.76
C ARG A 47 4.55 9.56 -21.50
N LYS A 48 4.92 9.27 -22.74
CA LYS A 48 4.40 8.12 -23.47
C LYS A 48 5.13 6.87 -22.98
N ASP A 49 4.36 5.95 -22.43
CA ASP A 49 4.84 4.61 -22.10
C ASP A 49 5.18 3.87 -23.40
N PRO A 50 6.26 3.07 -23.43
CA PRO A 50 6.55 2.19 -24.56
C PRO A 50 5.37 1.30 -24.98
N SER A 51 4.44 1.00 -24.07
CA SER A 51 3.27 0.14 -24.29
C SER A 51 1.97 0.83 -24.78
N THR A 52 2.04 2.09 -25.23
CA THR A 52 0.94 2.93 -25.81
C THR A 52 0.17 3.85 -24.86
N ALA A 53 0.41 3.80 -23.56
CA ALA A 53 -0.25 4.70 -22.61
C ALA A 53 0.44 6.07 -22.46
N TRP A 54 -0.28 7.06 -21.93
CA TRP A 54 0.30 8.32 -21.45
C TRP A 54 0.24 8.38 -19.93
N THR A 55 1.35 8.75 -19.29
CA THR A 55 1.46 8.90 -17.84
C THR A 55 1.70 10.38 -17.52
N PRO A 56 0.79 11.06 -16.80
CA PRO A 56 0.92 12.50 -16.54
C PRO A 56 2.04 12.82 -15.55
N TYR A 57 2.55 14.04 -15.63
CA TYR A 57 3.44 14.63 -14.64
C TYR A 57 2.64 15.48 -13.64
N ARG A 58 3.09 15.51 -12.39
CA ARG A 58 2.68 16.49 -11.38
C ARG A 58 3.91 17.13 -10.77
N GLN A 59 4.00 18.47 -10.89
CA GLN A 59 5.14 19.26 -10.38
C GLN A 59 6.50 18.70 -10.82
N GLY A 60 6.61 18.27 -12.08
CA GLY A 60 7.84 17.70 -12.65
C GLY A 60 8.14 16.25 -12.26
N THR A 61 7.35 15.63 -11.38
CA THR A 61 7.46 14.21 -11.05
C THR A 61 6.47 13.41 -11.91
N LEU A 62 6.96 12.35 -12.55
CA LEU A 62 6.10 11.43 -13.30
C LEU A 62 5.21 10.68 -12.30
N ILE A 63 3.88 10.75 -12.46
CA ILE A 63 2.96 10.01 -11.61
C ILE A 63 2.89 8.56 -12.14
N GLY A 64 3.88 7.75 -11.75
CA GLY A 64 4.14 6.42 -12.32
C GLY A 64 3.10 5.34 -12.00
N THR A 65 3.41 4.10 -12.38
CA THR A 65 2.48 2.96 -12.35
C THR A 65 1.83 2.70 -10.99
N ALA A 66 2.48 3.03 -9.87
CA ALA A 66 1.86 2.90 -8.54
C ALA A 66 0.57 3.72 -8.37
N ALA A 67 0.42 4.83 -9.11
CA ALA A 67 -0.81 5.61 -9.17
C ALA A 67 -1.87 5.04 -10.14
N THR A 68 -1.49 4.06 -10.97
CA THR A 68 -2.39 3.32 -11.87
C THR A 68 -2.69 1.90 -11.38
N LYS A 69 -1.93 1.37 -10.40
CA LYS A 69 -2.17 0.05 -9.82
C LYS A 69 -3.48 0.10 -9.01
N GLY A 70 -4.36 -0.86 -9.26
CA GLY A 70 -5.60 -1.02 -8.50
C GLY A 70 -5.36 -1.56 -7.09
N SER A 71 -6.43 -2.02 -6.43
CA SER A 71 -6.33 -2.70 -5.15
C SER A 71 -5.43 -3.94 -5.24
N ALA A 72 -4.57 -4.15 -4.25
CA ALA A 72 -3.75 -5.36 -4.18
C ALA A 72 -4.63 -6.61 -3.98
N SER A 73 -4.20 -7.75 -4.52
CA SER A 73 -4.83 -9.06 -4.31
C SER A 73 -3.77 -10.16 -4.35
N GLU A 74 -4.14 -11.40 -3.99
CA GLU A 74 -3.23 -12.54 -4.11
C GLU A 74 -2.79 -12.82 -5.56
N ALA A 75 -3.58 -12.41 -6.55
CA ALA A 75 -3.32 -12.63 -7.98
C ALA A 75 -2.62 -11.46 -8.68
N ALA A 76 -2.57 -10.27 -8.05
CA ALA A 76 -2.07 -9.07 -8.69
C ALA A 76 -1.48 -8.06 -7.69
N GLU A 77 -0.32 -7.50 -8.03
CA GLU A 77 0.26 -6.37 -7.31
C GLU A 77 -0.66 -5.15 -7.33
N GLY A 78 -0.75 -4.45 -6.19
CA GLY A 78 -1.58 -3.25 -6.07
C GLY A 78 -1.26 -2.43 -4.84
N VAL A 79 -2.14 -1.48 -4.53
CA VAL A 79 -2.12 -0.69 -3.30
C VAL A 79 -3.17 -1.28 -2.33
N ALA A 80 -2.82 -1.38 -1.06
CA ALA A 80 -3.73 -1.78 0.01
C ALA A 80 -3.74 -0.71 1.11
N GLU A 81 -4.74 -0.73 1.99
CA GLU A 81 -4.77 0.13 3.18
C GLU A 81 -4.10 -0.58 4.36
N ILE A 82 -3.68 0.19 5.36
CA ILE A 82 -3.20 -0.36 6.62
C ILE A 82 -4.41 -0.82 7.45
N ALA A 83 -4.39 -2.05 7.95
CA ALA A 83 -5.40 -2.55 8.88
C ALA A 83 -5.42 -1.72 10.17
N THR A 84 -6.58 -1.53 10.78
CA THR A 84 -6.71 -0.99 12.14
C THR A 84 -6.31 -2.04 13.19
N GLN A 85 -6.18 -1.64 14.46
CA GLN A 85 -5.95 -2.60 15.55
C GLN A 85 -7.10 -3.61 15.66
N ALA A 86 -8.35 -3.13 15.64
CA ALA A 86 -9.53 -3.99 15.73
C ALA A 86 -9.62 -5.01 14.59
N GLU A 87 -9.25 -4.62 13.36
CA GLU A 87 -9.18 -5.55 12.23
C GLU A 87 -8.07 -6.60 12.41
N THR A 88 -6.92 -6.20 12.95
CA THR A 88 -5.81 -7.11 13.26
C THR A 88 -6.20 -8.12 14.34
N ASP A 89 -6.96 -7.68 15.35
CA ASP A 89 -7.42 -8.53 16.44
C ASP A 89 -8.49 -9.52 15.96
N ALA A 90 -9.40 -9.08 15.09
CA ALA A 90 -10.43 -9.92 14.49
C ALA A 90 -9.87 -10.95 13.50
N GLY A 91 -8.76 -10.62 12.80
CA GLY A 91 -8.04 -11.56 11.94
C GLY A 91 -8.81 -12.05 10.71
N ALA A 92 -9.81 -11.29 10.24
CA ALA A 92 -10.68 -11.68 9.13
C ALA A 92 -10.37 -10.97 7.79
N ASN A 93 -9.64 -9.84 7.83
CA ASN A 93 -9.40 -9.00 6.64
C ASN A 93 -8.10 -9.42 5.92
N ASP A 94 -8.21 -9.84 4.66
CA ASP A 94 -7.11 -10.24 3.77
C ASP A 94 -6.73 -9.17 2.73
N THR A 95 -7.43 -8.03 2.71
CA THR A 95 -7.23 -6.93 1.75
C THR A 95 -6.35 -5.81 2.27
N ARG A 96 -5.87 -5.90 3.52
CA ARG A 96 -5.13 -4.86 4.24
C ARG A 96 -3.84 -5.40 4.84
N PHE A 97 -2.82 -4.55 4.99
CA PHE A 97 -1.55 -4.94 5.62
C PHE A 97 -1.45 -4.50 7.09
N ILE A 98 -0.76 -5.29 7.90
CA ILE A 98 -0.49 -5.00 9.32
C ILE A 98 0.84 -4.25 9.50
N THR A 99 0.97 -3.50 10.60
CA THR A 99 2.24 -2.87 11.00
C THR A 99 2.81 -3.57 12.23
N PRO A 100 4.13 -3.44 12.52
CA PRO A 100 4.73 -4.08 13.69
C PRO A 100 4.01 -3.77 15.01
N LEU A 101 3.59 -2.52 15.23
CA LEU A 101 2.82 -2.13 16.42
C LEU A 101 1.48 -2.87 16.55
N LYS A 102 0.82 -3.15 15.42
CA LYS A 102 -0.48 -3.84 15.43
C LYS A 102 -0.34 -5.32 15.75
N LEU A 103 0.76 -5.92 15.26
CA LEU A 103 1.13 -7.28 15.61
C LEU A 103 1.51 -7.40 17.09
N GLU A 104 2.32 -6.45 17.60
CA GLU A 104 2.72 -6.40 19.01
C GLU A 104 1.51 -6.28 19.95
N ASN A 105 0.53 -5.44 19.58
CA ASN A 105 -0.66 -5.22 20.40
C ASN A 105 -1.76 -6.29 20.21
N LYS A 106 -1.56 -7.30 19.36
CA LYS A 106 -2.57 -8.34 19.14
C LYS A 106 -2.78 -9.11 20.45
N PRO A 107 -4.00 -9.14 21.03
CA PRO A 107 -4.24 -9.82 22.29
C PRO A 107 -3.99 -11.32 22.13
N PRO A 108 -3.44 -11.99 23.16
CA PRO A 108 -3.27 -13.43 23.14
C PRO A 108 -4.64 -14.10 22.98
N THR A 109 -4.71 -15.13 22.14
CA THR A 109 -5.91 -15.96 22.08
C THR A 109 -5.98 -16.74 23.39
N GLY A 110 -7.07 -16.56 24.15
CA GLY A 110 -7.31 -17.33 25.37
C GLY A 110 -7.30 -18.84 25.10
N PHE A 111 -7.11 -19.64 26.14
CA PHE A 111 -7.22 -21.09 26.04
C PHE A 111 -8.63 -21.47 25.55
N ALA A 112 -8.72 -22.56 24.78
CA ALA A 112 -10.00 -23.10 24.36
C ALA A 112 -10.89 -23.41 25.57
N ALA A 113 -12.20 -23.24 25.43
CA ALA A 113 -13.16 -23.55 26.49
C ALA A 113 -13.01 -25.01 26.95
N GLY A 114 -13.05 -25.24 28.27
CA GLY A 114 -12.84 -26.56 28.86
C GLY A 114 -11.38 -26.98 29.03
N THR A 115 -10.41 -26.14 28.64
CA THR A 115 -9.00 -26.36 29.00
C THR A 115 -8.86 -26.39 30.52
N ARG A 116 -8.20 -27.43 31.05
CA ARG A 116 -8.00 -27.63 32.49
C ARG A 116 -6.53 -27.46 32.81
N MET A 117 -6.22 -26.51 33.68
CA MET A 117 -4.84 -26.21 34.10
C MET A 117 -4.68 -26.51 35.58
N LEU A 118 -3.53 -27.08 35.96
CA LEU A 118 -3.17 -27.26 37.36
C LEU A 118 -2.61 -25.95 37.90
N PHE A 119 -3.12 -25.51 39.05
CA PHE A 119 -2.58 -24.36 39.78
C PHE A 119 -2.10 -24.80 41.17
N GLN A 120 -1.00 -24.21 41.65
CA GLN A 120 -0.43 -24.52 42.98
C GLN A 120 -1.18 -23.84 44.14
N GLN A 121 -2.40 -23.34 43.93
CA GLN A 121 -3.18 -22.52 44.88
C GLN A 121 -4.53 -23.17 45.21
N THR A 122 -5.03 -22.98 46.45
CA THR A 122 -6.28 -23.61 46.93
C THR A 122 -7.55 -22.97 46.35
N ALA A 123 -7.48 -21.70 45.94
CA ALA A 123 -8.54 -20.97 45.23
C ALA A 123 -8.17 -20.79 43.75
N ALA A 124 -9.15 -20.91 42.84
CA ALA A 124 -8.88 -20.73 41.41
C ALA A 124 -8.44 -19.28 41.09
N PRO A 125 -7.51 -19.06 40.15
CA PRO A 125 -7.18 -17.72 39.67
C PRO A 125 -8.41 -16.98 39.11
N THR A 126 -8.34 -15.65 39.07
CA THR A 126 -9.38 -14.81 38.46
C THR A 126 -9.67 -15.27 37.03
N GLY A 127 -10.95 -15.49 36.71
CA GLY A 127 -11.37 -16.00 35.39
C GLY A 127 -11.36 -17.52 35.25
N TRP A 128 -10.98 -18.28 36.28
CA TRP A 128 -10.98 -19.74 36.28
C TRP A 128 -11.95 -20.31 37.32
N THR A 129 -12.66 -21.37 36.97
CA THR A 129 -13.52 -22.11 37.89
C THR A 129 -12.76 -23.27 38.49
N LYS A 130 -12.79 -23.40 39.83
CA LYS A 130 -12.20 -24.56 40.50
C LYS A 130 -13.05 -25.79 40.21
N GLU A 131 -12.43 -26.82 39.64
CA GLU A 131 -13.09 -28.10 39.48
C GLU A 131 -12.78 -29.04 40.65
N THR A 132 -13.81 -29.47 41.35
CA THR A 132 -13.69 -30.31 42.56
C THR A 132 -13.74 -31.81 42.27
N VAL A 133 -14.13 -32.21 41.05
CA VAL A 133 -14.26 -33.62 40.64
C VAL A 133 -12.88 -34.31 40.48
N HIS A 134 -11.83 -33.54 40.20
CA HIS A 134 -10.47 -34.06 39.99
C HIS A 134 -9.48 -33.54 41.05
N ASN A 135 -9.89 -33.59 42.32
CA ASN A 135 -8.98 -33.33 43.43
C ASN A 135 -7.85 -34.38 43.46
N ASN A 136 -6.62 -33.97 43.77
CA ASN A 136 -5.46 -34.84 44.01
C ASN A 136 -5.03 -35.74 42.83
N LYS A 137 -5.42 -35.42 41.58
CA LYS A 137 -5.04 -36.17 40.38
C LYS A 137 -3.84 -35.60 39.62
N ALA A 138 -3.22 -34.55 40.15
CA ALA A 138 -2.11 -33.86 39.52
C ALA A 138 -0.77 -34.16 40.22
N ILE A 139 0.33 -33.65 39.67
CA ILE A 139 1.68 -33.92 40.19
C ILE A 139 1.81 -33.51 41.67
N ARG A 140 2.36 -34.42 42.49
CA ARG A 140 2.69 -34.15 43.90
C ARG A 140 4.18 -33.85 44.00
N LEU A 141 4.55 -32.69 44.53
CA LEU A 141 5.92 -32.38 44.94
C LEU A 141 6.06 -32.76 46.42
N GLN A 142 6.92 -33.72 46.74
CA GLN A 142 7.28 -34.07 48.11
C GLN A 142 8.67 -33.50 48.39
N THR A 143 8.79 -32.58 49.34
CA THR A 143 10.09 -32.19 49.88
C THR A 143 10.57 -33.32 50.78
N GLY A 144 11.81 -33.77 50.54
CA GLY A 144 12.50 -34.76 51.38
C GLY A 144 12.95 -34.17 52.71
#